data_AF-A0AAW9J575-F1
#
_entry.id   AF-A0AAW9J575-F1
#
_cell.length_a   1.000
_cell.length_b   1.000
_cell.length_c   1.000
_cell.angle_alpha   90.00
_cell.angle_beta   90.00
_cell.angle_gamma   90.00
#
_symmetry.space_group_name_H-M   'P 1'
#
loop_
_entity.id
_entity.type
_entity.pdbx_description
1 polymer ?
#
loop_
_entity_poly.entity_id
_entity_poly.type
_entity_poly.pdbx_seq_one_letter_code
_entity_poly.pdbx_strand_id
1 'polypeptide(L)' 'MLEDLRVREFSKEEARRLNPLQLALIGDGVYEIYIRNHILSNNTELSAHKIHVKAIGYVKAKSQSTIMHSIDDTLT' A
#
# COMPACT_ATOMS: atom_id res chain seq x y z
N MET A 1 -0.74 5.29 -21.52
CA MET A 1 -1.38 4.03 -21.05
C MET A 1 -2.11 4.18 -19.71
N LEU A 2 -2.50 5.40 -19.30
CA LEU A 2 -3.36 5.68 -18.14
C LEU A 2 -4.61 6.52 -18.50
N GLU A 3 -4.75 6.92 -19.77
CA GLU A 3 -5.77 7.89 -20.23
C GLU A 3 -7.19 7.32 -20.28
N ASP A 4 -7.38 6.01 -20.15
CA ASP A 4 -8.67 5.32 -20.32
C ASP A 4 -9.25 4.76 -19.01
N LEU A 5 -8.63 5.11 -17.88
CA LEU A 5 -9.22 4.82 -16.58
C LEU A 5 -10.25 5.92 -16.29
N ARG A 6 -11.55 5.60 -16.49
CA ARG A 6 -12.68 6.43 -16.06
C ARG A 6 -12.76 6.46 -14.53
N VAL A 7 -11.80 7.14 -13.92
CA VAL A 7 -11.66 7.29 -12.47
C VAL A 7 -12.08 8.72 -12.14
N ARG A 8 -13.05 8.85 -11.24
CA ARG A 8 -13.32 10.14 -10.62
C ARG A 8 -12.08 10.55 -9.84
N GLU A 9 -11.51 11.70 -10.18
CA GLU A 9 -10.48 12.31 -9.35
C GLU A 9 -11.12 12.92 -8.10
N PHE A 10 -10.57 12.61 -6.94
CA PHE A 10 -10.96 13.23 -5.68
C PHE A 10 -10.01 14.38 -5.36
N SER A 11 -10.55 15.55 -5.05
CA SER A 11 -9.77 16.60 -4.41
C SER A 11 -9.29 16.16 -3.03
N LYS A 12 -8.22 16.80 -2.53
CA LYS A 12 -7.67 16.53 -1.18
C LYS A 12 -8.74 16.59 -0.08
N GLU A 13 -9.65 17.56 -0.18
CA GLU A 13 -10.71 17.74 0.82
C GLU A 13 -11.84 16.71 0.66
N GLU A 14 -12.14 16.27 -0.55
CA GLU A 14 -13.07 15.14 -0.74
C GLU A 14 -12.48 13.85 -0.19
N ALA A 15 -11.20 13.57 -0.46
CA ALA A 15 -10.52 12.37 0.02
C ALA A 15 -10.51 12.28 1.56
N ARG A 16 -10.29 13.40 2.26
CA ARG A 16 -10.35 13.48 3.73
C ARG A 16 -11.73 13.20 4.32
N ARG A 17 -12.79 13.37 3.53
CA ARG A 17 -14.18 13.10 3.94
C ARG A 17 -14.65 11.70 3.58
N LEU A 18 -13.83 10.91 2.88
CA LEU A 18 -14.18 9.52 2.56
C LEU A 18 -14.27 8.69 3.83
N ASN A 19 -15.10 7.63 3.76
CA ASN A 19 -15.24 6.70 4.87
C ASN A 19 -13.88 6.03 5.17
N PRO A 20 -13.43 6.00 6.44
CA PRO A 20 -12.14 5.40 6.79
C PRO A 20 -11.96 3.95 6.35
N LEU A 21 -13.02 3.14 6.32
CA LEU A 21 -12.96 1.76 5.82
C LEU A 21 -12.80 1.70 4.30
N GLN A 22 -13.42 2.63 3.57
CA GLN A 22 -13.20 2.75 2.12
C GLN A 22 -11.75 3.17 1.83
N LEU A 23 -11.21 4.11 2.62
CA LEU A 23 -9.80 4.50 2.53
C LEU A 23 -8.86 3.34 2.87
N ALA A 24 -9.16 2.57 3.92
CA ALA A 24 -8.36 1.39 4.29
C ALA A 24 -8.37 0.32 3.19
N LEU A 25 -9.52 0.07 2.56
CA LEU A 25 -9.64 -0.87 1.45
C LEU A 25 -8.73 -0.48 0.27
N ILE A 26 -8.76 0.80 -0.13
CA ILE A 26 -7.90 1.28 -1.22
C ILE A 26 -6.43 1.32 -0.78
N GLY A 27 -6.17 1.74 0.46
CA GLY A 27 -4.83 1.81 1.04
C GLY A 27 -4.14 0.44 1.12
N ASP A 28 -4.88 -0.63 1.42
CA ASP A 28 -4.37 -2.01 1.42
C ASP A 28 -3.83 -2.40 0.03
N GLY A 29 -4.60 -2.12 -1.03
CA GLY A 29 -4.17 -2.38 -2.40
C GLY A 29 -2.96 -1.53 -2.84
N VAL A 30 -2.95 -0.24 -2.49
CA VAL A 30 -1.81 0.65 -2.79
C VAL A 30 -0.54 0.17 -2.07
N TYR A 31 -0.66 -0.16 -0.78
CA TYR A 31 0.46 -0.65 0.03
C TYR A 31 0.99 -1.99 -0.49
N GLU A 32 0.11 -2.91 -0.89
CA GLU A 32 0.50 -4.19 -1.47
C GLU A 32 1.32 -4.02 -2.76
N ILE A 33 0.86 -3.17 -3.68
CA ILE A 33 1.59 -2.87 -4.93
C ILE A 33 2.94 -2.24 -4.61
N TYR A 34 2.97 -1.26 -3.69
CA TYR A 34 4.20 -0.58 -3.29
C TYR A 34 5.24 -1.55 -2.74
N ILE A 35 4.85 -2.43 -1.82
CA ILE A 35 5.75 -3.43 -1.22
C ILE A 35 6.25 -4.42 -2.27
N ARG A 36 5.39 -4.94 -3.14
CA ARG A 36 5.80 -5.87 -4.21
C ARG A 36 6.79 -5.20 -5.16
N ASN A 37 6.53 -3.96 -5.54
CA ASN A 37 7.44 -3.17 -6.37
C ASN A 37 8.78 -2.93 -5.65
N HIS A 38 8.75 -2.53 -4.37
CA HIS A 38 9.96 -2.34 -3.57
C HIS A 38 10.83 -3.62 -3.50
N ILE A 39 10.21 -4.79 -3.29
CA ILE A 39 10.95 -6.07 -3.26
C ILE A 39 11.57 -6.37 -4.62
N LEU A 40 10.80 -6.18 -5.70
CA LEU A 40 11.24 -6.41 -7.08
C LEU A 40 12.40 -5.48 -7.46
N SER A 41 12.29 -4.18 -7.18
CA SER A 41 13.33 -3.18 -7.49
C SER A 41 14.64 -3.47 -6.77
N ASN A 42 14.60 -4.09 -5.60
CA ASN A 42 15.81 -4.47 -4.85
C ASN A 42 16.34 -5.87 -5.21
N ASN A 43 15.57 -6.71 -5.89
CA ASN A 43 15.93 -8.10 -6.18
C ASN A 43 15.23 -8.61 -7.47
N THR A 44 15.75 -8.24 -8.64
CA THR A 44 15.16 -8.57 -9.94
C THR A 44 15.12 -10.08 -10.25
N GLU A 45 16.01 -10.86 -9.64
CA GLU A 45 16.15 -12.30 -9.87
C GLU A 45 15.17 -13.17 -9.06
N LEU A 46 14.32 -12.57 -8.20
CA LEU A 46 13.39 -13.35 -7.40
C LEU A 46 12.23 -13.88 -8.24
N SER A 47 11.92 -15.17 -8.07
CA SER A 47 10.68 -15.72 -8.60
C SER A 47 9.45 -15.09 -7.94
N ALA A 48 8.32 -15.07 -8.65
CA ALA A 48 7.06 -14.52 -8.16
C ALA A 48 6.65 -15.10 -6.78
N HIS A 49 6.87 -16.40 -6.56
CA HIS A 49 6.60 -17.03 -5.27
C HIS A 49 7.46 -16.45 -4.14
N LYS A 50 8.77 -16.25 -4.38
CA LYS A 50 9.66 -15.66 -3.37
C LYS A 50 9.29 -14.20 -3.07
N ILE A 51 8.87 -13.44 -4.08
CA ILE A 51 8.35 -12.07 -3.89
C ILE A 51 7.11 -12.10 -3.01
N HIS A 52 6.14 -12.97 -3.30
CA HIS A 52 4.91 -13.12 -2.52
C HIS A 52 5.19 -13.47 -1.05
N VAL A 53 6.06 -14.47 -0.80
CA VAL A 53 6.44 -14.87 0.57
C VAL A 53 7.09 -13.72 1.33
N LYS A 54 7.99 -12.96 0.69
CA LYS A 54 8.58 -11.76 1.32
C LYS A 54 7.53 -10.68 1.58
N ALA A 55 6.63 -10.43 0.63
CA ALA A 55 5.59 -9.40 0.76
C ALA A 55 4.65 -9.66 1.94
N ILE A 56 4.26 -10.93 2.20
CA ILE A 56 3.47 -11.31 3.39
C ILE A 56 4.09 -10.78 4.69
N GLY A 57 5.42 -10.77 4.78
CA GLY A 57 6.15 -10.24 5.93
C GLY A 57 5.86 -8.77 6.23
N TYR A 58 5.51 -7.98 5.22
CA TYR A 58 5.17 -6.55 5.34
C TYR A 58 3.66 -6.30 5.43
N VAL A 59 2.86 -7.03 4.63
CA VAL A 59 1.44 -6.72 4.45
C VAL A 59 0.51 -7.38 5.47
N LYS A 60 1.00 -8.36 6.26
CA LYS A 60 0.17 -8.95 7.33
C LYS A 60 -0.19 -7.90 8.40
N ALA A 61 -1.38 -8.03 8.97
CA ALA A 61 -1.93 -7.08 9.95
C ALA A 61 -0.97 -6.75 11.11
N LYS A 62 -0.27 -7.76 11.66
CA LYS A 62 0.70 -7.55 12.74
C LYS A 62 1.86 -6.64 12.32
N SER A 63 2.39 -6.82 11.11
CA SER A 63 3.48 -6.00 10.59
C SER A 63 3.03 -4.57 10.31
N GLN A 64 1.84 -4.42 9.70
CA GLN A 64 1.26 -3.10 9.46
C GLN A 64 1.05 -2.33 10.78
N SER A 65 0.52 -2.99 11.82
CA SER A 65 0.36 -2.40 13.16
C SER A 65 1.70 -1.97 13.76
N THR A 66 2.73 -2.82 13.68
CA THR A 66 4.07 -2.46 14.17
C THR A 66 4.64 -1.25 13.42
N ILE A 67 4.51 -1.20 12.09
CA ILE A 67 4.98 -0.08 11.27
C ILE A 67 4.24 1.20 11.65
N MET A 68 2.91 1.15 11.76
CA MET A 68 2.09 2.29 12.17
C MET A 68 2.57 2.87 13.50
N HIS A 69 2.79 2.03 14.52
CA HIS A 69 3.31 2.49 15.80
C HIS A 69 4.72 3.08 15.71
N SER A 70 5.58 2.59 14.79
CA SER A 70 6.93 3.12 14.64
C SER A 70 7.01 4.49 13.96
N ILE A 71 5.97 4.87 13.22
CA ILE A 71 5.93 6.15 12.48
C ILE A 71 4.94 7.15 13.10
N ASP A 72 4.18 6.76 14.13
CA ASP A 72 3.13 7.56 14.75
C ASP A 72 3.65 8.97 15.16
N ASP A 73 4.82 9.01 15.79
CA ASP A 73 5.48 10.26 16.22
C ASP A 73 5.89 11.19 15.05
N THR A 74 5.95 10.68 13.82
CA THR A 74 6.32 11.45 12.62
C THR A 74 5.11 11.92 11.81
N LEU A 75 3.91 11.45 12.17
CA LEU A 75 2.65 11.76 11.48
C LEU A 75 1.87 12.89 12.16
N THR A 76 2.31 13.35 13.35
CA THR A 76 1.70 14.42 14.16
C THR A 76 2.63 15.62 14.30
#